data_AF-A0A5R8NL92-F1
#
_entry.id   AF-A0A5R8NL92-F1
#
_cell.length_a   1.000
_cell.length_b   1.000
_cell.length_c   1.000
_cell.angle_alpha   90.00
_cell.angle_beta   90.00
_cell.angle_gamma   90.00
#
_symmetry.space_group_name_H-M   'P 1'
#
loop_
_entity.id
_entity.type
_entity.pdbx_description
1 polymer ?
#
loop_
_entity_poly.entity_id
_entity_poly.type
_entity_poly.pdbx_seq_one_letter_code
_entity_poly.pdbx_strand_id
1 'polypeptide(L)'
;MTTAERLMAQGRAEGMAEGEMRGQREVLLLLLEAKFGLLPPGVVAAVRTADPAEQWVWARRVVMAWTLGDVFSWSSWDEGEMRGARSAVTGLLKTRFGELPIEFESMVQAADSDQLRMWGRRILTESTIEDVFA
;
A
#
# COMPACT_ATOMS: atom_id res chain seq x y z
N MET A 1 -25.06 -32.51 -26.49
CA MET A 1 -23.85 -31.71 -26.25
C MET A 1 -22.68 -32.67 -26.10
N THR A 2 -21.68 -32.59 -26.98
CA THR A 2 -20.49 -33.45 -26.99
C THR A 2 -19.44 -32.93 -26.00
N THR A 3 -18.48 -33.78 -25.62
CA THR A 3 -17.35 -33.38 -24.76
C THR A 3 -16.53 -32.25 -25.38
N ALA A 4 -16.36 -32.25 -26.71
CA ALA A 4 -15.68 -31.19 -27.45
C ALA A 4 -16.45 -29.85 -27.41
N GLU A 5 -17.78 -29.89 -27.54
CA GLU A 5 -18.62 -28.68 -27.40
C GLU A 5 -18.55 -28.08 -26.00
N ARG A 6 -18.48 -28.90 -24.95
CA ARG A 6 -18.29 -28.41 -23.57
C ARG A 6 -16.94 -27.72 -23.38
N LEU A 7 -15.85 -28.31 -23.87
CA LEU A 7 -14.51 -27.72 -23.77
C LEU A 7 -14.40 -26.39 -24.51
N MET A 8 -14.97 -26.29 -25.72
CA MET A 8 -14.98 -25.04 -26.49
C MET A 8 -15.84 -23.96 -25.82
N ALA A 9 -17.00 -24.32 -25.27
CA ALA A 9 -17.84 -23.39 -24.53
C ALA A 9 -17.16 -22.89 -23.27
N GLN A 10 -16.49 -23.79 -22.53
CA GLN A 10 -15.74 -23.45 -21.33
C GLN A 10 -14.57 -22.50 -21.64
N GLY A 11 -13.73 -22.82 -22.64
CA GLY A 11 -12.60 -21.96 -23.00
C GLY A 11 -13.03 -20.57 -23.49
N ARG A 12 -14.16 -20.47 -24.19
CA ARG A 12 -14.73 -19.17 -24.57
C ARG A 12 -15.24 -18.38 -23.35
N ALA A 13 -15.88 -19.05 -22.40
CA ALA A 13 -16.34 -18.41 -21.17
C ALA A 13 -15.19 -17.91 -20.31
N GLU A 14 -14.14 -18.72 -20.15
CA GLU A 14 -12.91 -18.34 -19.43
C GLU A 14 -12.21 -17.15 -20.11
N GLY A 15 -12.08 -17.17 -21.44
CA GLY A 15 -11.48 -16.07 -22.18
C GLY A 15 -12.26 -14.76 -22.10
N MET A 16 -13.60 -14.81 -22.08
CA MET A 16 -14.42 -13.62 -21.88
C MET A 16 -14.30 -13.07 -20.46
N ALA A 17 -14.31 -13.94 -19.45
CA ALA A 17 -14.13 -13.53 -18.05
C ALA A 17 -12.77 -12.84 -17.83
N GLU A 18 -11.68 -13.42 -18.36
CA GLU A 18 -10.34 -12.82 -18.27
C GLU A 18 -10.27 -11.47 -18.98
N GLY A 19 -10.89 -11.36 -20.16
CA GLY A 19 -10.96 -10.11 -20.92
C GLY A 19 -11.68 -8.99 -20.16
N GLU A 20 -12.79 -9.32 -19.49
CA GLU A 20 -13.55 -8.37 -18.68
C GLU A 20 -12.76 -7.90 -17.46
N MET A 21 -12.10 -8.83 -16.74
CA MET A 21 -11.24 -8.50 -15.61
C MET A 21 -10.07 -7.59 -16.01
N ARG A 22 -9.43 -7.88 -17.15
CA ARG A 22 -8.34 -7.05 -17.67
C ARG A 22 -8.84 -5.65 -18.04
N GLY A 23 -9.97 -5.56 -18.74
CA GLY A 23 -10.55 -4.28 -19.15
C GLY A 23 -10.91 -3.41 -17.94
N GLN A 24 -11.50 -4.00 -16.91
CA GLN A 24 -11.84 -3.29 -15.68
C GLN A 24 -10.61 -2.72 -14.97
N ARG A 25 -9.53 -3.50 -14.88
CA ARG A 25 -8.26 -3.08 -14.30
C ARG A 25 -7.64 -1.91 -15.05
N GLU A 26 -7.59 -1.99 -16.38
CA GLU A 26 -7.04 -0.93 -17.23
C GLU A 26 -7.84 0.38 -17.09
N VAL A 27 -9.17 0.28 -17.02
CA VAL A 27 -10.04 1.45 -16.76
C VAL A 27 -9.79 2.05 -15.38
N LEU A 28 -9.66 1.23 -14.34
CA LEU A 28 -9.41 1.73 -12.98
C LEU A 28 -8.06 2.47 -12.89
N LEU A 29 -7.00 1.92 -13.49
CA LEU A 29 -5.70 2.59 -13.55
C LEU A 29 -5.79 3.94 -14.27
N LEU A 30 -6.50 3.99 -15.41
CA LEU A 30 -6.71 5.22 -16.16
C LEU A 30 -7.48 6.28 -15.34
N LEU A 31 -8.52 5.89 -14.60
CA LEU A 31 -9.26 6.80 -13.73
C LEU A 31 -8.40 7.35 -12.58
N LEU A 32 -7.57 6.48 -11.97
CA LEU A 32 -6.65 6.85 -10.91
C LEU A 32 -5.56 7.81 -11.42
N GLU A 33 -4.94 7.50 -12.56
CA GLU A 33 -3.93 8.37 -13.19
C GLU A 33 -4.53 9.72 -13.58
N ALA A 34 -5.74 9.73 -14.15
CA ALA A 34 -6.42 10.96 -14.54
C ALA A 34 -6.72 11.88 -13.34
N LYS A 35 -7.01 11.32 -12.16
CA LYS A 35 -7.35 12.10 -10.97
C LYS A 35 -6.16 12.47 -10.10
N PHE A 36 -5.22 11.55 -9.91
CA PHE A 36 -4.12 11.69 -8.94
C PHE A 36 -2.75 11.87 -9.60
N GLY A 37 -2.64 11.76 -10.93
CA GLY A 37 -1.38 11.81 -11.66
C GLY A 37 -0.61 10.50 -11.61
N LEU A 38 0.73 10.56 -11.67
CA LEU A 38 1.58 9.37 -11.70
C LEU A 38 1.34 8.49 -10.45
N LEU A 39 0.95 7.23 -10.67
CA LEU A 39 0.62 6.32 -9.58
C LEU A 39 1.89 5.67 -8.98
N PRO A 40 2.00 5.59 -7.64
CA PRO A 40 3.05 4.81 -6.99
C PRO A 40 3.03 3.33 -7.44
N PRO A 41 4.19 2.66 -7.55
CA PRO A 41 4.25 1.25 -7.95
C PRO A 41 3.38 0.32 -7.09
N GLY A 42 3.29 0.57 -5.78
CA GLY A 42 2.43 -0.21 -4.87
C GLY A 42 0.95 -0.10 -5.18
N VAL A 43 0.48 1.05 -5.67
CA VAL A 43 -0.91 1.26 -6.11
C VAL A 43 -1.20 0.47 -7.39
N VAL A 44 -0.27 0.52 -8.35
CA VAL A 44 -0.39 -0.24 -9.61
C VAL A 44 -0.40 -1.75 -9.33
N ALA A 45 0.46 -2.20 -8.41
CA ALA A 45 0.48 -3.60 -7.98
C ALA A 45 -0.84 -4.01 -7.33
N ALA A 46 -1.36 -3.21 -6.39
CA ALA A 46 -2.63 -3.48 -5.72
C ALA A 46 -3.80 -3.62 -6.70
N VAL A 47 -3.91 -2.70 -7.67
CA VAL A 47 -4.95 -2.77 -8.72
C VAL A 47 -4.79 -4.00 -9.62
N ARG A 48 -3.55 -4.43 -9.88
CA ARG A 48 -3.28 -5.62 -10.69
C ARG A 48 -3.63 -6.93 -9.98
N THR A 49 -3.52 -6.97 -8.66
CA THR A 49 -3.75 -8.18 -7.85
C THR A 49 -5.16 -8.26 -7.28
N ALA A 50 -5.88 -7.14 -7.21
CA ALA A 50 -7.23 -7.07 -6.66
C ALA A 50 -8.23 -7.91 -7.47
N ASP A 51 -9.19 -8.49 -6.76
CA ASP A 51 -10.29 -9.19 -7.40
C ASP A 51 -11.25 -8.21 -8.13
N PRO A 52 -12.11 -8.69 -9.03
CA PRO A 52 -13.00 -7.82 -9.81
C PRO A 52 -14.00 -7.03 -8.95
N ALA A 53 -14.42 -7.57 -7.81
CA ALA A 53 -15.36 -6.89 -6.92
C ALA A 53 -14.69 -5.73 -6.18
N GLU A 54 -13.46 -5.92 -5.69
CA GLU A 54 -12.63 -4.85 -5.13
C GLU A 54 -12.38 -3.73 -6.14
N GLN A 55 -12.03 -4.09 -7.38
CA GLN A 55 -11.82 -3.11 -8.45
C GLN A 55 -13.07 -2.25 -8.71
N TRP A 56 -14.28 -2.83 -8.65
CA TRP A 56 -15.54 -2.08 -8.82
C TRP A 56 -15.80 -1.12 -7.66
N VAL A 57 -15.53 -1.56 -6.43
CA VAL A 57 -15.63 -0.71 -5.24
C VAL A 57 -14.70 0.49 -5.36
N TRP A 58 -13.44 0.25 -5.74
CA TRP A 58 -12.45 1.31 -5.93
C TRP A 58 -12.85 2.24 -7.07
N ALA A 59 -13.28 1.73 -8.23
CA ALA A 59 -13.74 2.55 -9.36
C ALA A 59 -14.84 3.54 -8.96
N ARG A 60 -15.81 3.10 -8.14
CA ARG A 60 -16.85 3.98 -7.61
C ARG A 60 -16.31 5.02 -6.63
N ARG A 61 -15.36 4.63 -5.77
CA ARG A 61 -14.74 5.54 -4.78
C ARG A 61 -13.85 6.60 -5.43
N VAL A 62 -13.16 6.28 -6.52
CA VAL A 62 -12.29 7.23 -7.25
C VAL A 62 -13.03 8.54 -7.53
N VAL A 63 -14.32 8.49 -7.88
CA VAL A 63 -15.12 9.68 -8.18
C VAL A 63 -15.15 10.66 -6.99
N MET A 64 -15.31 10.17 -5.77
CA MET A 64 -15.53 10.99 -4.56
C MET A 64 -14.31 11.14 -3.66
N ALA A 65 -13.30 10.29 -3.82
CA ALA A 65 -12.09 10.26 -2.99
C ALA A 65 -11.24 11.53 -3.12
N TRP A 66 -10.63 12.01 -2.03
CA TRP A 66 -9.68 13.13 -2.08
C TRP A 66 -8.23 12.65 -2.18
N THR A 67 -7.97 11.42 -1.71
CA THR A 67 -6.67 10.78 -1.73
C THR A 67 -6.76 9.34 -2.24
N LEU A 68 -5.62 8.76 -2.62
CA LEU A 68 -5.53 7.33 -2.94
C LEU A 68 -5.96 6.47 -1.72
N GLY A 69 -5.65 6.89 -0.50
CA GLY A 69 -6.09 6.20 0.72
C GLY A 69 -7.60 6.09 0.84
N ASP A 70 -8.35 7.14 0.47
CA ASP A 70 -9.81 7.13 0.47
C ASP A 70 -10.39 6.14 -0.57
N VAL A 71 -9.70 5.98 -1.71
CA VAL A 71 -10.11 5.04 -2.77
C VAL A 71 -9.98 3.61 -2.29
N PHE A 72 -8.79 3.25 -1.85
CA PHE A 72 -8.49 1.89 -1.43
C PHE A 72 -9.11 1.56 -0.08
N SER A 73 -9.64 2.57 0.64
CA SER A 73 -9.91 2.49 2.07
C SER A 73 -8.72 1.88 2.80
N TRP A 74 -7.52 2.28 2.38
CA TRP A 74 -6.31 2.17 3.17
C TRP A 74 -6.50 3.15 4.33
N SER A 75 -7.32 2.75 5.31
CA SER A 75 -7.84 3.66 6.31
C SER A 75 -8.24 2.90 7.58
N SER A 76 -7.27 2.70 8.46
CA SER A 76 -7.30 3.17 9.86
C SER A 76 -6.22 2.45 10.68
N TRP A 77 -5.94 1.20 10.38
CA TRP A 77 -5.06 0.36 11.20
C TRP A 77 -3.58 0.48 10.79
N ASP A 78 -3.24 0.50 9.50
CA ASP A 78 -1.82 0.56 9.08
C ASP A 78 -1.20 1.95 9.22
N GLU A 79 -1.87 3.03 8.79
CA GLU A 79 -1.37 4.40 9.00
C GLU A 79 -1.44 4.80 10.48
N GLY A 80 -2.43 4.29 11.22
CA GLY A 80 -2.52 4.45 12.68
C GLY A 80 -1.38 3.72 13.39
N GLU A 81 -1.09 2.49 13.00
CA GLU A 81 0.04 1.69 13.48
C GLU A 81 1.37 2.35 13.12
N MET A 82 1.56 2.79 11.88
CA MET A 82 2.78 3.48 11.46
C MET A 82 2.96 4.80 12.20
N ARG A 83 1.90 5.60 12.36
CA ARG A 83 1.96 6.84 13.17
C ARG A 83 2.28 6.54 14.62
N GLY A 84 1.68 5.49 15.19
CA GLY A 84 1.96 5.01 16.54
C GLY A 84 3.40 4.53 16.70
N ALA A 85 3.89 3.72 15.76
CA ALA A 85 5.25 3.20 15.72
C ALA A 85 6.27 4.32 15.56
N ARG A 86 6.04 5.28 14.66
CA ARG A 86 6.86 6.50 14.52
C ARG A 86 6.90 7.29 15.81
N SER A 87 5.74 7.55 16.42
CA SER A 87 5.65 8.29 17.69
C SER A 87 6.38 7.58 18.83
N ALA A 88 6.26 6.24 18.91
CA ALA A 88 6.97 5.42 19.89
C ALA A 88 8.48 5.43 19.68
N VAL A 89 8.94 5.24 18.44
CA VAL A 89 10.36 5.30 18.07
C VAL A 89 10.94 6.67 18.38
N THR A 90 10.26 7.76 17.99
CA THR A 90 10.66 9.14 18.31
C THR A 90 10.72 9.36 19.82
N GLY A 91 9.72 8.91 20.58
CA GLY A 91 9.71 9.04 22.03
C GLY A 91 10.85 8.28 22.71
N LEU A 92 11.14 7.05 22.27
CA LEU A 92 12.25 6.25 22.80
C LEU A 92 13.60 6.87 22.47
N LEU A 93 13.78 7.34 21.23
CA LEU A 93 14.99 8.04 20.81
C LEU A 93 15.22 9.31 21.65
N LYS A 94 14.19 10.16 21.81
CA LYS A 94 14.30 11.37 22.63
C LYS A 94 14.57 11.07 24.11
N THR A 95 14.04 9.96 24.61
CA THR A 95 14.27 9.52 25.98
C THR A 95 15.71 9.04 26.21
N ARG A 96 16.29 8.29 25.25
CA ARG A 96 17.62 7.69 25.41
C ARG A 96 18.76 8.62 24.99
N PHE A 97 18.57 9.39 23.92
CA PHE A 97 19.63 10.16 23.26
C PHE A 97 19.42 11.68 23.33
N GLY A 98 18.27 12.16 23.82
CA GLY A 98 17.94 13.59 23.86
C GLY A 98 17.32 14.09 22.55
N GLU A 99 17.27 15.40 22.36
CA GLU A 99 16.64 15.97 21.14
C GLU A 99 17.27 15.43 19.87
N LEU A 100 16.41 15.06 18.92
CA LEU A 100 16.81 14.43 17.68
C LEU A 100 17.19 15.49 16.63
N PRO A 101 18.38 15.38 16.03
CA PRO A 101 18.69 16.10 14.81
C PRO A 101 17.65 15.84 13.69
N ILE A 102 17.41 16.85 12.86
CA ILE A 102 16.34 16.85 11.84
C ILE A 102 16.50 15.72 10.81
N GLU A 103 17.73 15.30 10.54
CA GLU A 103 18.04 14.18 9.66
C GLU A 103 17.45 12.87 10.18
N PHE A 104 17.58 12.59 11.48
CA PHE A 104 17.02 11.38 12.10
C PHE A 104 15.51 11.47 12.24
N GLU A 105 14.95 12.65 12.53
CA GLU A 105 13.49 12.85 12.51
C GLU A 105 12.93 12.56 11.11
N SER A 106 13.61 13.04 10.07
CA SER A 106 13.22 12.79 8.67
C SER A 106 13.33 11.31 8.31
N MET A 107 14.34 10.60 8.80
CA MET A 107 14.48 9.15 8.62
C MET A 107 13.33 8.38 9.28
N VAL A 108 12.91 8.75 10.49
CA VAL A 108 11.74 8.14 11.16
C VAL A 108 10.45 8.40 10.41
N GLN A 109 10.26 9.61 9.87
CA GLN A 109 9.05 9.91 9.07
C GLN A 109 9.01 9.15 7.75
N ALA A 110 10.14 8.98 7.07
CA ALA A 110 10.22 8.29 5.79
C ALA A 110 10.21 6.76 5.91
N ALA A 111 10.40 6.21 7.11
CA ALA A 111 10.56 4.77 7.33
C ALA A 111 9.27 3.97 7.12
N ASP A 112 9.46 2.73 6.66
CA ASP A 112 8.43 1.70 6.61
C ASP A 112 8.27 0.94 7.95
N SER A 113 7.32 0.02 8.02
CA SER A 113 7.00 -0.74 9.24
C SER A 113 8.14 -1.65 9.71
N ASP A 114 8.92 -2.22 8.80
CA ASP A 114 10.02 -3.13 9.13
C ASP A 114 11.21 -2.36 9.70
N GLN A 115 11.53 -1.21 9.10
CA GLN A 115 12.54 -0.29 9.60
C GLN A 115 12.20 0.22 11.01
N LEU A 116 10.96 0.67 11.25
CA LEU A 116 10.53 1.14 12.57
C LEU A 116 10.58 0.04 13.63
N ARG A 117 10.20 -1.20 13.28
CA ARG A 117 10.32 -2.36 14.19
C ARG A 117 11.76 -2.73 14.49
N MET A 118 12.65 -2.63 13.49
CA MET A 118 14.08 -2.87 13.67
C MET A 118 14.70 -1.84 14.62
N TRP A 119 14.46 -0.55 14.36
CA TRP A 119 14.98 0.53 15.19
C TRP A 119 14.42 0.47 16.61
N GLY A 120 13.15 0.12 16.80
CA GLY A 120 12.59 -0.08 18.14
C GLY A 120 13.37 -1.08 19.00
N ARG A 121 13.92 -2.15 18.40
CA ARG A 121 14.79 -3.10 19.12
C ARG A 121 16.19 -2.51 19.34
N ARG A 122 16.76 -1.88 18.32
CA ARG A 122 18.12 -1.30 18.38
C ARG A 122 18.23 -0.15 19.37
N ILE A 123 17.19 0.67 19.51
CA ILE A 123 17.16 1.73 20.52
C ILE A 123 17.31 1.17 21.93
N LEU A 124 16.94 -0.09 22.17
CA LEU A 124 17.10 -0.73 23.48
C LEU A 124 18.50 -1.35 23.65
N THR A 125 19.17 -1.74 22.57
CA THR A 125 20.47 -2.45 22.63
C THR A 125 21.67 -1.55 22.33
N GLU A 126 21.57 -0.67 21.34
CA GLU A 126 22.70 0.09 20.78
C GLU A 126 23.06 1.32 21.61
N SER A 127 24.36 1.60 21.73
CA SER A 127 24.88 2.73 22.53
C SER A 127 24.83 4.08 21.83
N THR A 128 24.70 4.10 20.50
CA THR A 128 24.72 5.35 19.70
C THR A 128 23.50 5.44 18.79
N ILE A 129 23.13 6.66 18.40
CA ILE A 129 22.03 6.87 17.47
C ILE A 129 22.42 6.38 16.07
N GLU A 130 23.66 6.55 15.66
CA GLU A 130 24.18 6.05 14.38
C GLU A 130 24.03 4.54 14.27
N ASP A 131 24.37 3.79 15.33
CA ASP A 131 24.22 2.34 15.38
C ASP A 131 22.74 1.90 15.39
N VAL A 132 21.80 2.75 15.80
CA VAL A 132 20.37 2.45 15.69
C VAL A 132 19.92 2.49 14.23
N PHE A 133 20.35 3.52 13.49
CA PHE A 133 19.89 3.79 12.13
C PHE A 133 20.70 3.11 11.02
N ALA A 134 21.89 2.59 11.32
CA ALA A 134 22.75 1.83 10.40
C ALA A 134 22.10 0.55 9.86
#